data_AF-A0A7X0SA07-F1
#
_entry.id   AF-A0A7X0SA07-F1
#
_cell.length_a   1.000
_cell.length_b   1.000
_cell.length_c   1.000
_cell.angle_alpha   90.00
_cell.angle_beta   90.00
_cell.angle_gamma   90.00
#
_symmetry.space_group_name_H-M   'P 1'
#
loop_
_entity.id
_entity.type
_entity.pdbx_description
1 polymer ?
#
loop_
_entity_poly.entity_id
_entity_poly.type
_entity_poly.pdbx_seq_one_letter_code
_entity_poly.pdbx_strand_id
1 'polypeptide(L)'
;MVKFIKDSSYKNIQKKFILLYSLNIFDIIFTLLLLQTGLFREFNGIMAQVVENPILSLGLKVVLVGAFVFIICKRMVSATEKQLRTSNVIISGAVAVYGIINLLHISYMFIYLSI
;
A
#
# COMPACT_ATOMS: atom_id res chain seq x y z
N MET A 1 -6.42 -15.36 -10.45
CA MET A 1 -6.47 -15.35 -8.97
C MET A 1 -5.91 -16.62 -8.33
N VAL A 2 -6.36 -17.83 -8.71
CA VAL A 2 -5.94 -19.09 -8.07
C VAL A 2 -4.42 -19.37 -8.21
N LYS A 3 -3.82 -19.13 -9.38
CA LYS A 3 -2.36 -19.29 -9.59
C LYS A 3 -1.52 -18.29 -8.77
N PHE A 4 -2.04 -17.08 -8.56
CA PHE A 4 -1.39 -16.02 -7.78
C PHE A 4 -1.27 -16.38 -6.30
N ILE A 5 -2.22 -17.15 -5.76
CA ILE A 5 -2.24 -17.61 -4.37
C ILE A 5 -1.49 -18.95 -4.21
N LYS A 6 -1.52 -19.84 -5.21
CA LYS A 6 -0.86 -21.15 -5.14
C LYS A 6 0.66 -21.11 -5.30
N ASP A 7 1.18 -20.13 -6.06
CA ASP A 7 2.61 -19.97 -6.24
C ASP A 7 3.21 -19.18 -5.06
N SER A 8 3.86 -19.87 -4.11
CA SER A 8 4.56 -19.25 -2.99
C SER A 8 6.03 -18.94 -3.29
N SER A 9 6.44 -18.95 -4.56
CA SER A 9 7.82 -18.61 -4.91
C SER A 9 8.18 -17.19 -4.49
N TYR A 10 9.44 -17.01 -4.10
CA TYR A 10 10.00 -15.70 -3.76
C TYR A 10 9.69 -14.63 -4.82
N LYS A 11 9.85 -14.95 -6.11
CA LYS A 11 9.58 -14.02 -7.22
C LYS A 11 8.12 -13.55 -7.26
N ASN A 12 7.17 -14.43 -6.96
CA ASN A 12 5.76 -14.03 -6.91
C ASN A 12 5.49 -13.12 -5.71
N ILE A 13 6.03 -13.45 -4.55
CA ILE A 13 5.85 -12.62 -3.34
C ILE A 13 6.51 -11.24 -3.51
N GLN A 14 7.68 -11.18 -4.14
CA GLN A 14 8.36 -9.92 -4.46
C GLN A 14 7.48 -9.02 -5.34
N LYS A 15 6.84 -9.57 -6.39
CA LYS A 15 5.89 -8.80 -7.22
C LYS A 15 4.71 -8.27 -6.40
N LYS A 16 4.21 -9.05 -5.45
CA LYS A 16 3.12 -8.61 -4.56
C LYS A 16 3.56 -7.49 -3.63
N PHE A 17 4.79 -7.54 -3.11
CA PHE A 17 5.36 -6.44 -2.33
C PHE A 17 5.51 -5.17 -3.15
N ILE A 18 5.98 -5.27 -4.40
CA ILE A 18 6.05 -4.13 -5.32
C ILE A 18 4.65 -3.55 -5.56
N LEU A 19 3.66 -4.41 -5.82
CA LEU A 19 2.27 -3.97 -5.98
C LEU A 19 1.73 -3.28 -4.72
N LEU A 20 1.96 -3.87 -3.54
CA LEU A 20 1.56 -3.29 -2.27
C LEU A 20 2.22 -1.94 -2.01
N TYR A 21 3.50 -1.80 -2.37
CA TYR A 21 4.23 -0.55 -2.30
C TYR A 21 3.64 0.51 -3.24
N SER A 22 3.35 0.15 -4.49
CA SER A 22 2.67 1.06 -5.43
C SER A 22 1.30 1.50 -4.91
N LEU A 23 0.50 0.58 -4.38
CA LEU A 23 -0.80 0.88 -3.78
C LEU A 23 -0.68 1.82 -2.56
N ASN A 24 0.38 1.68 -1.77
CA ASN A 24 0.65 2.57 -0.64
C ASN A 24 1.04 3.99 -1.08
N ILE A 25 1.75 4.14 -2.20
CA ILE A 25 2.05 5.45 -2.80
C ILE A 25 0.78 6.09 -3.36
N PHE A 26 -0.02 5.34 -4.12
CA PHE A 26 -1.27 5.87 -4.67
C PHE A 26 -2.25 6.30 -3.57
N ASP A 27 -2.34 5.49 -2.50
CA ASP A 27 -3.13 5.81 -1.31
C ASP A 27 -2.78 7.20 -0.75
N ILE A 28 -1.50 7.51 -0.50
CA ILE A 28 -1.15 8.83 0.02
C ILE A 28 -1.39 9.96 -0.98
N ILE A 29 -1.16 9.72 -2.28
CA ILE A 29 -1.44 10.72 -3.32
C ILE A 29 -2.94 11.05 -3.31
N PHE A 30 -3.82 10.04 -3.30
CA PHE A 30 -5.25 10.26 -3.27
C PHE A 30 -5.73 10.90 -1.97
N THR A 31 -5.18 10.50 -0.82
CA THR A 31 -5.46 11.16 0.45
C THR A 31 -5.13 12.66 0.37
N LEU A 32 -3.94 13.02 -0.11
CA LEU A 32 -3.56 14.44 -0.23
C LEU A 32 -4.48 15.20 -1.20
N LEU A 33 -4.84 14.62 -2.34
CA LEU A 33 -5.76 15.23 -3.30
C LEU A 33 -7.17 15.44 -2.70
N LEU A 34 -7.69 14.44 -2.01
CA LEU A 34 -9.00 14.53 -1.35
C LEU A 34 -9.00 15.56 -0.22
N LEU A 35 -7.93 15.60 0.60
CA LEU A 35 -7.82 16.59 1.69
C LEU A 35 -7.76 18.03 1.16
N GLN A 36 -7.13 18.26 0.00
CA GLN A 36 -7.08 19.59 -0.63
C GLN A 36 -8.46 20.13 -1.03
N THR A 37 -9.48 19.27 -1.18
CA THR A 37 -10.85 19.70 -1.47
C THR A 37 -11.54 20.37 -0.28
N GLY A 38 -11.02 20.20 0.94
CA GLY A 38 -11.66 20.68 2.18
C GLY A 38 -12.89 19.89 2.62
N LEU A 39 -13.33 18.88 1.85
CA LEU A 39 -14.50 18.04 2.15
C LEU A 39 -14.16 16.77 2.92
N PHE A 40 -12.88 16.40 2.93
CA PHE A 40 -12.38 15.18 3.57
C PHE A 40 -11.47 15.53 4.74
N ARG A 41 -11.41 14.62 5.71
CA ARG A 41 -10.52 14.74 6.87
C ARG A 41 -9.84 13.40 7.15
N GLU A 42 -8.54 13.46 7.44
CA GLU A 42 -7.77 12.29 7.86
C GLU A 42 -8.20 11.88 9.27
N PHE A 43 -8.68 10.64 9.42
CA PHE A 43 -9.18 10.14 10.70
C PHE A 43 -8.06 9.60 11.60
N ASN A 44 -6.96 9.11 11.02
CA ASN A 44 -5.85 8.59 11.79
C ASN A 44 -5.09 9.76 12.45
N GLY A 45 -5.14 9.87 13.78
CA GLY A 45 -4.54 10.99 14.52
C GLY A 45 -3.03 11.17 14.33
N ILE A 46 -2.28 10.09 14.07
CA ILE A 46 -0.84 10.19 13.75
C ILE A 46 -0.67 10.71 12.32
N MET A 47 -1.42 10.13 11.38
CA MET A 47 -1.31 10.49 9.98
C MET A 47 -1.82 11.92 9.72
N ALA A 48 -2.81 12.39 10.48
CA ALA A 48 -3.37 13.72 10.39
C ALA A 48 -2.31 14.82 10.54
N GLN A 49 -1.32 14.63 11.42
CA GLN A 49 -0.20 15.57 11.59
C GLN A 49 0.81 15.47 10.44
N VAL A 50 0.97 14.26 9.87
CA VAL A 50 1.95 14.01 8.80
C VAL A 50 1.46 14.58 7.46
N VAL A 51 0.16 14.50 7.17
CA VAL A 51 -0.43 14.99 5.90
C VAL A 51 -0.48 16.52 5.80
N GLU A 52 -0.32 17.25 6.91
CA GLU A 52 -0.18 18.72 6.89
C GLU A 52 1.04 19.17 6.07
N ASN A 53 2.06 18.31 5.96
CA ASN A 53 3.19 18.52 5.08
C ASN A 53 3.19 17.47 3.95
N PRO A 54 2.74 17.83 2.72
CA PRO A 54 2.68 16.91 1.58
C PRO A 54 4.03 16.26 1.25
N ILE A 55 5.14 17.00 1.38
CA ILE A 55 6.47 16.47 1.10
C ILE A 55 6.89 15.46 2.17
N LEU A 56 6.63 15.75 3.44
CA LEU A 56 6.91 14.84 4.55
C LEU A 56 6.09 13.55 4.43
N SER A 57 4.80 13.67 4.12
CA SER A 57 3.90 12.52 3.99
C SER A 57 4.29 11.61 2.82
N LEU A 58 4.61 12.18 1.66
CA LEU A 58 5.15 11.44 0.52
C LEU A 58 6.50 10.83 0.86
N GLY A 59 7.42 11.60 1.46
CA GLY A 59 8.74 11.12 1.85
C GLY A 59 8.68 9.95 2.82
N LEU A 60 7.81 10.01 3.82
CA LEU A 60 7.59 8.92 4.78
C LEU A 60 7.03 7.69 4.09
N LYS A 61 5.98 7.82 3.27
CA LYS A 61 5.38 6.68 2.56
C LYS A 61 6.33 6.07 1.51
N VAL A 62 7.14 6.87 0.83
CA VAL A 62 8.08 6.38 -0.20
C VAL A 62 9.34 5.79 0.45
N VAL A 63 10.02 6.56 1.29
CA VAL A 63 11.34 6.16 1.83
C VAL A 63 11.19 5.12 2.93
N LEU A 64 10.33 5.35 3.92
CA LEU A 64 10.22 4.44 5.06
C LEU A 64 9.64 3.10 4.61
N VAL A 65 8.50 3.10 3.91
CA VAL A 65 7.87 1.86 3.44
C VAL A 65 8.75 1.19 2.39
N GLY A 66 9.37 1.94 1.49
CA GLY A 66 10.32 1.40 0.51
C GLY A 66 11.51 0.70 1.17
N ALA A 67 12.10 1.30 2.20
CA ALA A 67 13.17 0.68 2.99
C ALA A 67 12.69 -0.60 3.70
N PHE A 68 11.51 -0.59 4.31
CA PHE A 68 10.93 -1.78 4.94
C PHE A 68 10.69 -2.91 3.94
N VAL A 69 10.08 -2.61 2.79
CA VAL A 69 9.84 -3.58 1.72
C VAL A 69 11.16 -4.16 1.22
N PHE A 70 12.18 -3.32 1.04
CA PHE A 70 13.51 -3.77 0.61
C PHE A 70 14.15 -4.72 1.63
N ILE A 71 14.13 -4.37 2.92
CA ILE A 71 14.69 -5.21 4.00
C ILE A 71 13.97 -6.55 4.06
N ILE A 72 12.64 -6.57 3.97
CA ILE A 72 11.85 -7.81 3.99
C ILE A 72 12.16 -8.67 2.76
N CYS A 73 12.19 -8.08 1.56
CA CYS A 73 12.54 -8.81 0.34
C CYS A 73 13.94 -9.42 0.43
N LYS A 74 14.93 -8.68 0.96
CA LYS A 74 16.30 -9.18 1.17
C LYS A 74 16.32 -10.37 2.13
N ARG A 75 15.61 -10.29 3.25
CA ARG A 75 15.51 -11.39 4.23
C ARG A 75 14.81 -12.62 3.66
N MET A 76 13.82 -12.42 2.78
CA MET A 76 13.03 -13.49 2.19
C MET A 76 13.80 -14.40 1.22
N VAL A 77 14.95 -13.96 0.71
CA VAL A 77 15.81 -14.81 -0.13
C VAL A 77 16.27 -16.07 0.62
N SER A 78 16.44 -15.98 1.94
CA SER A 78 16.88 -17.08 2.80
C SER A 78 15.73 -17.71 3.59
N ALA A 79 14.47 -17.45 3.22
CA ALA A 79 13.31 -17.96 3.95
C ALA A 79 12.97 -19.41 3.59
N THR A 80 12.47 -20.15 4.57
CA THR A 80 11.96 -21.51 4.37
C THR A 80 10.65 -21.52 3.58
N GLU A 81 10.33 -22.63 2.91
CA GLU A 81 9.06 -22.82 2.21
C GLU A 81 7.82 -22.52 3.07
N LYS A 82 7.85 -22.91 4.35
CA LYS A 82 6.77 -22.61 5.29
C LYS A 82 6.61 -21.10 5.50
N GLN A 83 7.72 -20.37 5.68
CA GLN A 83 7.70 -18.91 5.80
C GLN A 83 7.21 -18.24 4.52
N LEU A 84 7.69 -18.68 3.34
CA LEU A 84 7.25 -18.15 2.06
C LEU A 84 5.74 -18.34 1.86
N ARG A 85 5.19 -19.52 2.19
CA ARG A 85 3.75 -19.78 2.10
C ARG A 85 2.94 -18.88 3.04
N THR A 86 3.36 -18.72 4.29
CA THR A 86 2.70 -17.82 5.24
C THR A 86 2.76 -16.37 4.78
N SER A 87 3.93 -15.88 4.36
CA SER A 87 4.09 -14.54 3.79
C SER A 87 3.18 -14.33 2.59
N ASN A 88 3.08 -15.32 1.71
CA ASN A 88 2.23 -15.23 0.52
C ASN A 88 0.75 -15.01 0.87
N VAL A 89 0.24 -15.70 1.90
CA VAL A 89 -1.15 -15.51 2.37
C VAL A 89 -1.33 -14.12 2.95
N ILE A 90 -0.45 -13.71 3.88
CA ILE A 90 -0.52 -12.39 4.54
C ILE A 90 -0.48 -11.25 3.53
N ILE A 91 0.49 -11.30 2.61
CA ILE A 91 0.68 -10.24 1.61
C ILE A 91 -0.48 -10.21 0.62
N SER A 92 -1.03 -11.38 0.24
CA SER A 92 -2.22 -11.40 -0.62
C SER A 92 -3.42 -10.73 0.06
N GLY A 93 -3.61 -10.96 1.36
CA GLY A 93 -4.63 -10.27 2.15
C GLY A 93 -4.39 -8.76 2.19
N ALA A 94 -3.15 -8.34 2.45
CA ALA A 94 -2.78 -6.92 2.47
C ALA A 94 -3.02 -6.23 1.12
N VAL A 95 -2.63 -6.88 0.01
CA VAL A 95 -2.89 -6.37 -1.35
C VAL A 95 -4.40 -6.23 -1.61
N ALA A 96 -5.21 -7.20 -1.18
CA ALA A 96 -6.66 -7.13 -1.34
C ALA A 96 -7.27 -5.93 -0.59
N VAL A 97 -6.88 -5.74 0.68
CA VAL A 97 -7.33 -4.60 1.50
C VAL A 97 -6.91 -3.27 0.89
N TYR A 98 -5.62 -3.13 0.52
CA TYR A 98 -5.13 -1.90 -0.11
C TYR A 98 -5.77 -1.63 -1.48
N GLY A 99 -6.11 -2.69 -2.22
CA GLY A 99 -6.86 -2.58 -3.46
C GLY A 99 -8.25 -1.98 -3.23
N ILE A 100 -8.98 -2.44 -2.21
CA ILE A 100 -10.29 -1.88 -1.84
C ILE A 100 -10.17 -0.41 -1.43
N ILE A 101 -9.18 -0.07 -0.60
CA ILE A 101 -8.95 1.32 -0.15
C ILE A 101 -8.69 2.24 -1.35
N ASN A 102 -7.82 1.83 -2.28
CA ASN A 102 -7.55 2.61 -3.48
C ASN A 102 -8.77 2.75 -4.39
N LEU A 103 -9.61 1.71 -4.51
CA LEU A 103 -10.87 1.80 -5.25
C LEU A 103 -11.82 2.80 -4.59
N LEU A 104 -11.93 2.81 -3.27
CA LEU A 104 -12.74 3.80 -2.53
C LEU A 104 -12.25 5.23 -2.79
N HIS A 105 -10.93 5.46 -2.74
CA HIS A 105 -10.35 6.75 -3.08
C HIS A 105 -10.72 7.19 -4.50
N ILE A 106 -10.57 6.30 -5.48
CA ILE A 106 -10.92 6.58 -6.88
C ILE A 106 -12.42 6.92 -6.99
N SER A 107 -13.29 6.14 -6.33
CA SER A 107 -14.74 6.42 -6.31
C SER A 107 -15.05 7.79 -5.72
N TYR A 108 -14.42 8.17 -4.61
CA TYR A 108 -14.61 9.50 -4.00
C TYR A 108 -14.10 10.62 -4.89
N MET A 109 -12.96 10.44 -5.56
CA MET A 109 -12.45 11.41 -6.54
C MET A 109 -13.44 11.59 -7.70
N PHE A 110 -14.04 10.51 -8.21
CA PHE A 110 -15.05 10.61 -9.26
C PHE A 110 -16.31 11.35 -8.81
N ILE A 111 -16.81 11.05 -7.60
CA ILE A 111 -17.96 11.76 -7.04
C ILE A 111 -17.65 13.25 -6.92
N TYR A 112 -16.47 13.61 -6.41
CA TYR A 112 -16.05 15.00 -6.30
C TYR A 112 -15.98 15.71 -7.66
N LEU A 113 -15.37 15.10 -8.67
CA LEU A 113 -15.27 15.69 -10.02
C LEU A 113 -16.62 15.84 -10.74
N SER A 114 -17.66 15.16 -10.25
CA SER A 114 -19.02 15.22 -10.81
C SER A 114 -19.93 16.26 -10.13
N ILE A 115 -19.46 16.90 -9.05
CA ILE A 115 -20.15 17.99 -8.32
C ILE A 115 -19.64 19.33 -8.85
#